data_AF-A0A9X4QPZ4-F1
#
_entry.id   AF-A0A9X4QPZ4-F1
#
_cell.length_a   1.000
_cell.length_b   1.000
_cell.length_c   1.000
_cell.angle_alpha   90.00
_cell.angle_beta   90.00
_cell.angle_gamma   90.00
#
_symmetry.space_group_name_H-M   'P 1'
#
loop_
_entity.id
_entity.type
_entity.pdbx_description
1 polymer ?
#
loop_
_entity_poly.entity_id
_entity_poly.type
_entity_poly.pdbx_seq_one_letter_code
_entity_poly.pdbx_strand_id
1 'polypeptide(L)'
;MRKALIVGISPSTADYDDLITLKEAFERRGIETELIRNVWYEDLIAREREVDLIVYAPILRHHHPMGPLAFSAEEASACWSALTAGRDKTVVASFGSPYLIADYFDMAPVAINAYSNVPASHEAFVRALFGEIPFNGVAPVDNL
;
A
#
# COMPACT_ATOMS: atom_id res chain seq x y z
N MET A 1 -12.81 10.38 15.44
CA MET A 1 -12.59 8.97 15.07
C MET A 1 -11.42 8.97 14.10
N ARG A 2 -10.41 8.10 14.26
CA ARG A 2 -9.25 8.11 13.36
C ARG A 2 -9.62 7.42 12.06
N LYS A 3 -9.29 8.01 10.91
CA LYS A 3 -9.64 7.49 9.58
C LYS A 3 -8.38 7.21 8.76
N ALA A 4 -8.35 6.07 8.07
CA ALA A 4 -7.28 5.68 7.17
C ALA A 4 -7.82 5.44 5.76
N LEU A 5 -7.02 5.78 4.74
CA LEU A 5 -7.26 5.42 3.36
C LEU A 5 -6.24 4.37 2.94
N ILE A 6 -6.70 3.22 2.45
CA ILE A 6 -5.87 2.22 1.78
C ILE A 6 -6.10 2.37 0.28
N VAL A 7 -5.02 2.62 -0.46
CA VAL A 7 -5.00 2.64 -1.93
C VAL A 7 -4.30 1.38 -2.40
N GLY A 8 -5.07 0.39 -2.83
CA GLY A 8 -4.55 -0.82 -3.45
C GLY A 8 -4.16 -0.54 -4.90
N ILE A 9 -2.89 -0.75 -5.25
CA ILE A 9 -2.39 -0.53 -6.62
C ILE A 9 -2.05 -1.90 -7.22
N SER A 10 -2.93 -2.42 -8.07
CA SER A 10 -2.73 -3.72 -8.69
C SER A 10 -3.51 -3.87 -9.99
N PRO A 11 -2.91 -4.48 -11.04
CA PRO A 11 -3.63 -4.84 -12.26
C PRO A 11 -4.60 -6.02 -12.06
N SER A 12 -4.46 -6.76 -10.95
CA SER A 12 -5.23 -7.96 -10.65
C SER A 12 -6.39 -7.65 -9.68
N THR A 13 -7.62 -7.97 -10.08
CA THR A 13 -8.80 -7.83 -9.22
C THR A 13 -8.71 -8.74 -8.00
N ALA A 14 -8.27 -9.99 -8.17
CA ALA A 14 -8.09 -10.91 -7.06
C ALA A 14 -7.07 -10.39 -6.04
N ASP A 15 -5.96 -9.78 -6.51
CA ASP A 15 -4.98 -9.18 -5.62
C ASP A 15 -5.54 -7.99 -4.83
N TYR A 16 -6.34 -7.16 -5.50
CA TYR A 16 -7.04 -6.07 -4.83
C TYR A 16 -8.05 -6.59 -3.79
N ASP A 17 -8.83 -7.61 -4.13
CA ASP A 17 -9.83 -8.17 -3.24
C ASP A 17 -9.20 -8.77 -1.97
N ASP A 18 -8.00 -9.36 -2.07
CA ASP A 18 -7.23 -9.88 -0.93
C ASP A 18 -6.88 -8.79 0.12
N LEU A 19 -6.80 -7.51 -0.28
CA LEU A 19 -6.56 -6.38 0.62
C LEU A 19 -7.71 -6.10 1.58
N ILE A 20 -8.87 -6.74 1.41
CA ILE A 20 -9.96 -6.62 2.40
C ILE A 20 -9.46 -7.00 3.80
N THR A 21 -8.57 -7.98 3.89
CA THR A 21 -8.02 -8.42 5.17
C THR A 21 -7.05 -7.41 5.80
N LEU A 22 -6.44 -6.52 5.00
CA LEU A 22 -5.68 -5.37 5.47
C LEU A 22 -6.61 -4.32 6.07
N LYS A 23 -7.71 -3.99 5.38
CA LYS A 23 -8.75 -3.10 5.90
C LYS A 23 -9.31 -3.60 7.23
N GLU A 24 -9.68 -4.88 7.30
CA GLU A 24 -10.18 -5.50 8.54
C GLU A 24 -9.16 -5.43 9.68
N ALA A 25 -7.86 -5.54 9.39
CA ALA A 25 -6.81 -5.44 10.41
C ALA A 25 -6.72 -4.04 11.04
N PHE A 26 -6.94 -2.97 10.26
CA PHE A 26 -7.10 -1.61 10.79
C PHE A 26 -8.40 -1.44 11.58
N GLU A 27 -9.52 -1.96 11.07
CA GLU A 27 -10.84 -1.82 11.70
C GLU A 27 -10.92 -2.53 13.05
N ARG A 28 -10.24 -3.69 13.21
CA ARG A 28 -10.09 -4.37 14.51
C ARG A 28 -9.43 -3.48 15.58
N ARG A 29 -8.71 -2.44 15.18
CA ARG A 29 -8.05 -1.45 16.07
C ARG A 29 -8.84 -0.15 16.20
N GLY A 30 -10.09 -0.13 15.74
CA GLY A 30 -10.98 1.02 15.85
C GLY A 30 -10.66 2.15 14.87
N ILE A 31 -9.95 1.87 13.78
CA ILE A 31 -9.70 2.83 12.70
C ILE A 31 -10.77 2.68 11.62
N GLU A 32 -11.47 3.77 11.33
CA GLU A 32 -12.35 3.83 10.17
C GLU A 32 -11.49 3.74 8.92
N THR A 33 -11.71 2.74 8.06
CA THR A 33 -10.78 2.49 6.95
C THR A 33 -11.52 2.48 5.62
N GLU A 34 -11.16 3.35 4.70
CA GLU A 34 -11.60 3.29 3.30
C GLU A 34 -10.61 2.45 2.51
N LEU A 35 -11.10 1.55 1.66
CA LEU A 35 -10.28 0.77 0.73
C LEU A 35 -10.73 1.11 -0.69
N ILE A 36 -9.82 1.65 -1.48
CA ILE A 36 -10.03 1.97 -2.90
C ILE A 36 -8.97 1.31 -3.77
N ARG A 37 -9.32 1.04 -5.03
CA ARG A 37 -8.39 0.55 -6.03
C ARG A 37 -7.89 1.69 -6.89
N ASN A 38 -6.57 1.84 -6.98
CA ASN A 38 -5.92 2.94 -7.69
C ASN A 38 -6.41 4.31 -7.16
N VAL A 39 -5.84 5.41 -7.64
CA VAL A 39 -6.31 6.76 -7.30
C VAL A 39 -5.83 7.75 -8.35
N TRP A 40 -6.66 8.75 -8.66
CA TRP A 40 -6.25 9.89 -9.48
C TRP A 40 -6.04 11.13 -8.60
N TYR A 41 -5.24 12.10 -9.06
CA TYR A 41 -4.77 13.16 -8.18
C TYR A 41 -5.90 14.04 -7.61
N GLU A 42 -6.95 14.33 -8.38
CA GLU A 42 -8.12 15.08 -7.89
C GLU A 42 -8.84 14.32 -6.77
N ASP A 43 -9.01 13.02 -6.95
CA ASP A 43 -9.63 12.12 -5.98
C ASP A 43 -8.81 11.99 -4.70
N LEU A 44 -7.48 11.97 -4.83
CA LEU A 44 -6.55 11.94 -3.70
C LEU A 44 -6.63 13.24 -2.88
N ILE A 45 -6.61 14.40 -3.54
CA ILE A 45 -6.69 15.71 -2.87
C ILE A 45 -7.99 15.87 -2.07
N ALA A 46 -9.10 15.32 -2.59
CA ALA A 46 -10.37 15.33 -1.87
C ALA A 46 -10.32 14.43 -0.63
N ARG A 47 -9.85 13.19 -0.78
CA ARG A 47 -9.86 12.17 0.29
C ARG A 47 -8.83 12.40 1.37
N GLU A 48 -7.63 12.89 1.00
CA GLU A 48 -6.54 13.06 1.95
C GLU A 48 -6.98 13.92 3.13
N ARG A 49 -7.75 14.98 2.87
CA ARG A 49 -8.23 15.93 3.90
C ARG A 49 -9.11 15.30 4.96
N GLU A 50 -9.74 14.17 4.65
CA GLU A 50 -10.65 13.46 5.55
C GLU A 50 -9.96 12.36 6.36
N VAL A 51 -8.70 12.04 6.05
CA VAL A 51 -7.99 10.91 6.65
C VAL A 51 -6.72 11.33 7.38
N ASP A 52 -6.40 10.60 8.43
CA ASP A 52 -5.21 10.78 9.27
C ASP A 52 -4.00 9.98 8.77
N LEU A 53 -4.23 8.96 7.93
CA LEU A 53 -3.21 8.06 7.38
C LEU A 53 -3.59 7.63 5.96
N ILE A 54 -2.60 7.59 5.07
CA ILE A 54 -2.72 6.99 3.74
C ILE A 54 -1.76 5.80 3.66
N VAL A 55 -2.27 4.65 3.25
CA VAL A 55 -1.49 3.44 2.99
C VAL A 55 -1.56 3.12 1.50
N TYR A 56 -0.44 3.28 0.79
CA TYR A 56 -0.32 2.74 -0.56
C TYR A 56 0.11 1.28 -0.47
N ALA A 57 -0.68 0.38 -1.03
CA ALA A 57 -0.46 -1.05 -1.03
C ALA A 57 -0.25 -1.57 -2.47
N PRO A 58 0.94 -1.33 -3.07
CA PRO A 58 1.23 -1.85 -4.39
C PRO A 58 1.41 -3.37 -4.37
N ILE A 59 0.76 -4.05 -5.33
CA ILE A 59 0.81 -5.50 -5.50
C ILE A 59 1.07 -5.83 -6.95
N LEU A 60 2.26 -6.36 -7.20
CA LEU A 60 2.64 -6.97 -8.47
C LEU A 60 3.32 -8.30 -8.20
N ARG A 61 2.75 -9.40 -8.70
CA ARG A 61 3.27 -10.76 -8.53
C ARG A 61 4.09 -11.18 -9.74
N HIS A 62 5.34 -11.61 -9.52
CA HIS A 62 6.23 -12.12 -10.58
C HIS A 62 5.75 -13.44 -11.21
N HIS A 63 4.98 -14.25 -10.46
CA HIS A 63 4.59 -15.59 -10.90
C HIS A 63 3.32 -15.63 -11.76
N HIS A 64 2.54 -14.53 -11.81
CA HIS A 64 1.38 -14.35 -12.70
C HIS A 64 1.52 -13.03 -13.48
N PRO A 65 2.52 -12.87 -14.36
CA PRO A 65 2.71 -11.62 -15.09
C PRO A 65 1.58 -11.43 -16.10
N MET A 66 0.67 -10.49 -15.82
CA MET A 66 -0.28 -9.96 -16.79
C MET A 66 0.40 -8.81 -17.55
N GLY A 67 1.24 -9.14 -18.52
CA GLY A 67 2.02 -8.16 -19.28
C GLY A 67 3.38 -7.82 -18.63
N PRO A 68 3.89 -6.58 -18.78
CA PRO A 68 5.17 -6.15 -18.22
C PRO A 68 5.22 -6.29 -16.69
N LEU A 69 6.43 -6.46 -16.13
CA LEU A 69 6.67 -6.40 -14.67
C LEU A 69 6.62 -4.97 -14.12
N ALA A 70 5.88 -4.08 -14.77
CA ALA A 70 5.71 -2.69 -14.42
C ALA A 70 4.22 -2.35 -14.37
N PHE A 71 3.86 -1.34 -13.61
CA PHE A 71 2.51 -0.79 -13.63
C PHE A 71 2.24 -0.07 -14.96
N SER A 72 0.99 -0.14 -15.41
CA SER A 72 0.53 0.50 -16.64
C SER A 72 -0.86 1.10 -16.43
N ALA A 73 -1.36 1.91 -17.37
CA ALA A 73 -2.71 2.49 -17.30
C ALA A 73 -3.07 3.06 -15.91
N GLU A 74 -4.14 2.57 -15.28
CA GLU A 74 -4.64 3.07 -14.00
C GLU A 74 -3.65 2.88 -12.84
N GLU A 75 -2.85 1.81 -12.83
CA GLU A 75 -1.87 1.59 -11.77
C GLU A 75 -0.70 2.58 -11.90
N ALA A 76 -0.24 2.84 -13.13
CA ALA A 76 0.80 3.84 -13.37
C ALA A 76 0.32 5.24 -13.01
N SER A 77 -0.94 5.53 -13.36
CA SER A 77 -1.67 6.72 -12.96
C SER A 77 -1.76 6.90 -11.44
N ALA A 78 -2.02 5.83 -10.71
CA ALA A 78 -2.04 5.82 -9.24
C ALA A 78 -0.66 6.05 -8.64
N CYS A 79 0.39 5.43 -9.19
CA CYS A 79 1.77 5.68 -8.75
C CYS A 79 2.18 7.14 -8.97
N TRP A 80 1.82 7.73 -10.11
CA TRP A 80 2.08 9.14 -10.39
C TRP A 80 1.32 10.08 -9.44
N SER A 81 0.08 9.73 -9.11
CA SER A 81 -0.75 10.51 -8.19
C SER A 81 -0.30 10.35 -6.73
N ALA A 82 0.30 9.22 -6.39
CA ALA A 82 0.74 8.95 -5.03
C ALA A 82 1.75 10.00 -4.54
N LEU A 83 1.69 10.32 -3.25
CA LEU A 83 2.59 11.29 -2.59
C LEU A 83 2.47 12.74 -3.08
N THR A 84 1.61 13.04 -4.07
CA THR A 84 1.32 14.44 -4.50
C THR A 84 0.51 15.22 -3.47
N ALA A 85 -0.21 14.52 -2.59
CA ALA A 85 -0.92 15.08 -1.44
C ALA A 85 -0.84 14.11 -0.23
N GLY A 86 -0.89 14.66 0.99
CA GLY A 86 -0.86 13.85 2.22
C GLY A 86 0.43 13.04 2.45
N ARG A 87 1.55 13.45 1.83
CA ARG A 87 2.84 12.73 1.89
C ARG A 87 3.32 12.51 3.33
N ASP A 88 3.22 13.51 4.18
CA ASP A 88 3.67 13.51 5.57
C ASP A 88 2.92 12.51 6.47
N LYS A 89 1.74 12.08 6.05
CA LYS A 89 0.90 11.05 6.70
C LYS A 89 0.77 9.78 5.87
N THR A 90 1.74 9.49 5.00
CA THR A 90 1.71 8.33 4.12
C THR A 90 2.67 7.22 4.58
N VAL A 91 2.24 5.97 4.42
CA VAL A 91 3.07 4.77 4.46
C VAL A 91 2.89 4.00 3.15
N VAL A 92 3.99 3.49 2.59
CA VAL A 92 3.96 2.56 1.45
C VAL A 92 4.28 1.15 1.93
N ALA A 93 3.46 0.16 1.60
CA ALA A 93 3.67 -1.23 1.96
C ALA A 93 3.55 -2.13 0.72
N SER A 94 4.67 -2.59 0.18
CA SER A 94 4.66 -3.51 -0.97
C SER A 94 4.33 -4.93 -0.52
N PHE A 95 3.21 -5.47 -1.00
CA PHE A 95 2.76 -6.84 -0.71
C PHE A 95 3.07 -7.81 -1.87
N GLY A 96 4.13 -7.54 -2.64
CA GLY A 96 4.56 -8.40 -3.72
C GLY A 96 6.01 -8.13 -4.10
N SER A 97 6.23 -7.56 -5.28
CA SER A 97 7.58 -7.23 -5.75
C SER A 97 8.28 -6.25 -4.79
N PRO A 98 9.51 -6.57 -4.34
CA PRO A 98 10.23 -5.72 -3.41
C PRO A 98 10.85 -4.49 -4.10
N TYR A 99 10.85 -4.44 -5.43
CA TYR A 99 11.44 -3.37 -6.22
C TYR A 99 10.51 -2.16 -6.43
N LEU A 100 9.20 -2.33 -6.20
CA LEU A 100 8.20 -1.29 -6.48
C LEU A 100 8.43 -0.01 -5.67
N ILE A 101 9.01 -0.12 -4.47
CA ILE A 101 9.33 1.05 -3.64
C ILE A 101 10.39 1.91 -4.32
N ALA A 102 11.48 1.31 -4.79
CA ALA A 102 12.54 2.04 -5.50
C ALA A 102 12.05 2.58 -6.85
N ASP A 103 11.19 1.83 -7.56
CA ASP A 103 10.72 2.21 -8.89
C ASP A 103 9.70 3.36 -8.85
N TYR A 104 8.85 3.43 -7.82
CA TYR A 104 7.66 4.31 -7.83
C TYR A 104 7.48 5.18 -6.57
N PHE A 105 8.16 4.89 -5.47
CA PHE A 105 7.89 5.49 -4.16
C PHE A 105 9.16 5.91 -3.41
N ASP A 106 10.22 6.28 -4.12
CA ASP A 106 11.49 6.78 -3.56
C ASP A 106 11.29 7.99 -2.61
N MET A 107 10.26 8.79 -2.86
CA MET A 107 9.89 9.95 -2.06
C MET A 107 9.03 9.62 -0.82
N ALA A 108 8.63 8.36 -0.61
CA ALA A 108 7.80 7.99 0.54
C ALA A 108 8.58 8.17 1.86
N PRO A 109 7.99 8.79 2.90
CA PRO A 109 8.69 8.97 4.17
C PRO A 109 8.84 7.66 4.95
N VAL A 110 7.93 6.71 4.72
CA VAL A 110 7.94 5.38 5.32
C VAL A 110 7.58 4.38 4.23
N ALA A 111 8.47 3.42 3.97
CA ALA A 111 8.27 2.38 2.97
C ALA A 111 8.68 1.01 3.53
N ILE A 112 7.83 0.00 3.33
CA ILE A 112 7.96 -1.33 3.91
C ILE A 112 7.78 -2.38 2.82
N ASN A 113 8.73 -3.30 2.71
CA ASN A 113 8.55 -4.52 1.93
C ASN A 113 7.92 -5.60 2.82
N ALA A 114 6.65 -5.92 2.54
CA ALA A 114 5.90 -6.98 3.19
C ALA A 114 5.84 -8.28 2.35
N TYR A 115 6.32 -8.23 1.09
CA TYR A 115 6.59 -9.34 0.16
C TYR A 115 5.41 -10.21 -0.27
N SER A 116 4.33 -10.29 0.51
CA SER A 116 3.24 -11.24 0.27
C SER A 116 1.87 -10.62 0.59
N ASN A 117 0.98 -10.66 -0.40
CA ASN A 117 -0.42 -10.26 -0.32
C ASN A 117 -1.25 -11.41 0.28
N VAL A 118 -1.14 -11.59 1.60
CA VAL A 118 -1.82 -12.65 2.35
C VAL A 118 -2.26 -12.13 3.72
N PRO A 119 -3.35 -12.68 4.32
CA PRO A 119 -3.92 -12.15 5.57
C PRO A 119 -2.92 -12.07 6.73
N ALA A 120 -2.01 -13.05 6.84
CA ALA A 120 -0.99 -13.05 7.89
C ALA A 120 0.02 -11.89 7.75
N SER A 121 0.37 -11.54 6.50
CA SER A 121 1.27 -10.42 6.22
C SER A 121 0.57 -9.08 6.49
N HIS A 122 -0.70 -8.96 6.10
CA HIS A 122 -1.52 -7.79 6.39
C HIS A 122 -1.65 -7.53 7.89
N GLU A 123 -1.98 -8.56 8.68
CA GLU A 123 -2.06 -8.44 10.13
C GLU A 123 -0.70 -8.07 10.73
N ALA A 124 0.40 -8.71 10.31
CA ALA A 124 1.73 -8.40 10.80
C ALA A 124 2.14 -6.95 10.50
N PHE A 125 1.86 -6.46 9.29
CA PHE A 125 2.10 -5.06 8.92
C PHE A 125 1.34 -4.09 9.82
N VAL A 126 0.03 -4.31 10.03
CA VAL A 126 -0.76 -3.41 10.90
C VAL A 126 -0.30 -3.49 12.35
N ARG A 127 -0.04 -4.68 12.89
CA ARG A 127 0.54 -4.84 14.24
C ARG A 127 1.83 -4.04 14.41
N ALA A 128 2.71 -4.12 13.41
CA ALA A 128 4.00 -3.42 13.45
C ALA A 128 3.82 -1.90 13.34
N LEU A 129 2.90 -1.43 12.50
CA LEU A 129 2.57 -0.02 12.36
C LEU A 129 2.00 0.59 13.65
N PHE A 130 1.23 -0.20 14.41
CA PHE A 130 0.70 0.17 15.72
C PHE A 130 1.69 -0.02 16.87
N GLY A 131 2.91 -0.49 16.60
CA GLY A 131 3.94 -0.72 17.62
C GLY A 131 3.67 -1.93 18.52
N GLU A 132 2.75 -2.81 18.14
CA GLU A 132 2.44 -4.04 18.88
C GLU A 132 3.53 -5.11 18.71
N ILE A 133 4.23 -5.06 17.57
CA ILE A 133 5.40 -5.88 17.28
C ILE A 133 6.48 -5.01 16.59
N PRO A 134 7.77 -5.36 16.72
CA PRO A 134 8.83 -4.67 15.98
C PRO A 134 8.91 -5.12 14.52
N PHE A 135 9.43 -4.25 13.64
CA PHE A 135 9.92 -4.65 12.32
C PHE A 135 11.28 -5.34 12.46
N ASN A 136 11.35 -6.64 12.16
CA ASN A 136 12.58 -7.44 12.25
C ASN A 136 13.11 -7.93 10.89
N GLY A 137 12.38 -7.64 9.80
CA GLY A 137 12.76 -8.10 8.46
C GLY A 137 14.02 -7.38 7.98
N VAL A 138 14.91 -8.14 7.34
CA VAL A 138 16.06 -7.59 6.60
C VAL A 138 15.81 -7.85 5.13
N ALA A 139 16.06 -6.85 4.27
CA ALA A 139 15.91 -7.00 2.83
C ALA A 139 16.82 -8.13 2.33
N PRO A 140 16.27 -9.17 1.66
CA PRO A 140 17.06 -10.27 1.11
C PRO A 140 17.65 -9.92 -0.28
N VAL A 141 17.38 -8.72 -0.78
CA VAL A 141 17.77 -8.19 -2.09
C VAL A 141 18.24 -6.75 -1.93
N ASP A 142 18.95 -6.23 -2.93
CA ASP A 142 19.39 -4.84 -3.00
C ASP A 142 18.35 -4.02 -3.78
N ASN A 143 17.56 -3.20 -3.06
CA ASN A 143 16.31 -2.63 -3.59
C ASN A 143 15.79 -1.40 -2.83
N LEU A 144 16.63 -0.75 -2.01
CA LEU A 144 16.32 0.44 -1.23
C LEU A 144 17.49 1.43 -1.28
#